data_AF-B8MAH0-F1
#
_entry.id   AF-B8MAH0-F1
#
_cell.length_a   1.000
_cell.length_b   1.000
_cell.length_c   1.000
_cell.angle_alpha   90.00
_cell.angle_beta   90.00
_cell.angle_gamma   90.00
#
_symmetry.space_group_name_H-M   'P 1'
#
loop_
_entity.id
_entity.type
_entity.pdbx_description
1 polymer ?
#
loop_
_entity_poly.entity_id
_entity_poly.type
_entity_poly.pdbx_seq_one_letter_code
_entity_poly.pdbx_strand_id
1 'polypeptide(L)'
;MADPRHHIDVNLSDTISNLLEGFLQSRKKHRGVIVWSPPRDASGLESKEGFGNKWKWLKTSCEDMPVATNYWRTKRGEEPLVF
;
A
#
# COMPACT_ATOMS: atom_id res chain seq x y z
N MET A 1 5.06 51.70 -6.29
CA MET A 1 6.05 50.60 -6.29
C MET A 1 6.22 50.11 -4.86
N ALA A 2 5.51 49.04 -4.50
CA ALA A 2 5.71 48.19 -3.32
C ALA A 2 4.94 46.87 -3.54
N ASP A 3 5.54 45.78 -3.09
CA ASP A 3 5.30 44.36 -3.37
C ASP A 3 3.94 43.84 -2.82
N PRO A 4 3.04 43.32 -3.68
CA PRO A 4 1.82 42.68 -3.22
C PRO A 4 2.15 41.24 -2.83
N ARG A 5 2.50 41.08 -1.55
CA ARG A 5 2.35 39.86 -0.75
C ARG A 5 1.66 38.74 -1.52
N HIS A 6 2.44 37.72 -1.88
CA HIS A 6 2.01 36.43 -2.39
C HIS A 6 0.77 35.93 -1.62
N HIS A 7 -0.41 36.26 -2.13
CA HIS A 7 -1.66 35.63 -1.70
C HIS A 7 -1.59 34.21 -2.21
N ILE A 8 -1.22 33.27 -1.33
CA ILE A 8 -1.44 31.86 -1.59
C ILE A 8 -2.95 31.70 -1.51
N ASP A 9 -3.63 31.84 -2.64
CA ASP A 9 -5.02 31.46 -2.79
C ASP A 9 -5.07 29.94 -2.66
N VAL A 10 -5.26 29.47 -1.42
CA VAL A 10 -5.51 28.07 -1.12
C VAL A 10 -6.86 27.70 -1.71
N ASN A 11 -6.83 27.18 -2.92
CA ASN A 11 -7.99 26.58 -3.55
C ASN A 11 -8.44 25.39 -2.69
N LEU A 12 -9.66 25.47 -2.17
CA LEU A 12 -10.24 24.44 -1.32
C LEU A 12 -10.27 23.07 -2.03
N SER A 13 -10.48 23.06 -3.36
CA SER A 13 -10.46 21.84 -4.17
C SER A 13 -9.07 21.19 -4.18
N ASP A 14 -8.02 22.00 -4.36
CA ASP A 14 -6.64 21.51 -4.39
C ASP A 14 -6.20 21.00 -3.02
N THR A 15 -6.64 21.69 -1.96
CA THR A 15 -6.38 21.30 -0.57
C THR A 15 -7.04 19.96 -0.23
N ILE A 16 -8.31 19.79 -0.60
CA ILE A 16 -9.04 18.53 -0.39
C ILE A 16 -8.44 17.42 -1.24
N SER A 17 -8.08 17.69 -2.49
CA SER A 17 -7.45 16.71 -3.38
C SER A 17 -6.13 16.21 -2.80
N ASN A 18 -5.25 17.12 -2.39
CA ASN A 18 -3.97 16.77 -1.78
C ASN A 18 -4.12 15.98 -0.47
N LEU A 19 -5.10 16.35 0.37
CA LEU A 19 -5.40 15.62 1.60
C LEU A 19 -5.90 14.19 1.31
N LEU A 20 -6.81 14.04 0.35
CA LEU A 20 -7.34 12.75 -0.06
C LEU A 20 -6.25 11.88 -0.70
N GLU A 21 -5.41 12.45 -1.55
CA GLU A 21 -4.28 11.74 -2.14
C GLU A 21 -3.31 11.24 -1.07
N GLY A 22 -2.92 12.10 -0.11
CA GLY A 22 -2.07 11.71 1.02
C GLY A 22 -2.70 10.58 1.85
N PHE A 23 -4.00 10.69 2.15
CA PHE A 23 -4.74 9.65 2.87
C PHE A 23 -4.78 8.32 2.09
N LEU A 24 -5.06 8.37 0.78
CA LEU A 24 -5.12 7.19 -0.07
C LEU A 24 -3.74 6.55 -0.26
N GLN A 25 -2.68 7.35 -0.41
CA GLN A 25 -1.30 6.85 -0.50
C GLN A 25 -0.88 6.14 0.79
N SER A 26 -1.14 6.76 1.96
CA SER A 26 -0.93 6.12 3.26
C SER A 26 -1.68 4.79 3.35
N ARG A 27 -2.97 4.76 2.95
CA ARG A 27 -3.77 3.53 2.92
C ARG A 27 -3.21 2.47 1.97
N LYS A 28 -2.72 2.84 0.78
CA LYS A 28 -2.06 1.94 -0.20
C LYS A 28 -0.74 1.39 0.33
N LYS A 29 -0.01 2.16 1.15
CA LYS A 29 1.22 1.68 1.81
C LYS A 29 0.92 0.51 2.74
N HIS A 30 -0.24 0.51 3.39
CA HIS A 30 -0.61 -0.52 4.36
C HIS A 30 -1.61 -1.57 3.83
N ARG A 31 -2.27 -1.35 2.68
CA ARG A 31 -3.31 -2.25 2.16
C ARG A 31 -3.05 -2.57 0.70
N GLY A 32 -2.82 -3.84 0.38
CA GLY A 32 -2.63 -4.31 -1.00
C GLY A 32 -1.79 -5.58 -1.10
N VAL A 33 -1.59 -6.04 -2.34
CA VAL A 33 -0.69 -7.14 -2.70
C VAL A 33 0.28 -6.61 -3.77
N ILE A 34 1.56 -6.96 -3.64
CA ILE A 34 2.57 -6.74 -4.68
C ILE A 34 2.62 -8.00 -5.54
N VAL A 35 2.66 -7.81 -6.86
CA VAL A 35 2.68 -8.89 -7.84
C VAL A 35 4.06 -8.94 -8.47
N TRP A 36 4.82 -9.99 -8.16
CA TRP A 36 6.18 -10.25 -8.62
C TRP A 36 6.25 -11.21 -9.81
N SER A 37 5.20 -12.01 -10.05
CA SER A 37 5.08 -12.93 -11.19
C SER A 37 3.65 -12.87 -11.75
N PRO A 38 3.38 -13.49 -12.92
CA PRO A 38 2.05 -13.48 -13.50
C PRO A 38 0.96 -13.99 -12.52
N PRO A 39 -0.28 -13.45 -12.56
CA PRO A 39 -1.28 -13.66 -11.51
C PRO A 39 -1.73 -15.11 -11.26
N ARG A 40 -1.38 -16.04 -12.15
CA ARG A 40 -1.69 -17.48 -12.02
C ARG A 40 -0.71 -18.21 -11.12
N ASP A 41 0.40 -17.58 -10.77
CA ASP A 41 1.42 -18.11 -9.88
C ASP A 41 1.33 -17.41 -8.53
N ALA A 42 0.74 -18.09 -7.55
CA ALA A 42 0.54 -17.56 -6.20
C ALA A 42 1.86 -17.26 -5.48
N SER A 43 2.97 -17.88 -5.89
CA SER A 43 4.29 -17.65 -5.29
C SER A 43 4.87 -16.27 -5.60
N GLY A 44 4.35 -15.60 -6.62
CA GLY A 44 4.67 -14.21 -6.95
C GLY A 44 3.90 -13.17 -6.16
N LEU A 45 3.00 -13.54 -5.25
CA LEU A 45 2.18 -12.58 -4.53
C LEU A 45 2.77 -12.28 -3.15
N GLU A 46 2.88 -10.99 -2.83
CA GLU A 46 3.30 -10.53 -1.50
C GLU A 46 2.23 -9.63 -0.88
N SER A 47 1.71 -10.03 0.27
CA SER A 47 0.71 -9.26 0.99
C SER A 47 1.33 -8.20 1.89
N LYS A 48 0.78 -6.99 1.84
CA LYS A 48 1.10 -5.95 2.83
C LYS A 48 0.34 -6.20 4.13
N GLU A 49 0.94 -5.85 5.25
CA GLU A 49 0.42 -6.11 6.61
C GLU A 49 -1.08 -5.82 6.81
N GLY A 50 -1.58 -4.67 6.35
CA GLY A 50 -2.99 -4.29 6.47
C GLY A 50 -3.93 -4.89 5.41
N PHE A 51 -3.44 -5.63 4.42
CA PHE A 51 -4.27 -6.41 3.49
C PHE A 51 -4.97 -7.55 4.22
N GLY A 52 -4.24 -8.19 5.15
CA GLY A 52 -4.74 -9.31 5.92
C GLY A 52 -5.97 -9.00 6.76
N ASN A 53 -6.18 -7.74 7.16
CA ASN A 53 -7.34 -7.33 7.96
C ASN A 53 -8.63 -7.16 7.14
N LYS A 54 -8.53 -6.77 5.86
CA LYS A 54 -9.70 -6.56 4.98
C LYS A 54 -10.10 -7.84 4.24
N TRP A 55 -9.13 -8.69 3.90
CA TRP A 55 -9.32 -9.84 3.02
C TRP A 55 -9.00 -11.16 3.72
N LYS A 56 -9.34 -11.28 5.02
CA LYS A 56 -9.09 -12.50 5.82
C LYS A 56 -9.58 -13.78 5.12
N TRP A 57 -10.71 -13.71 4.44
CA TRP A 57 -11.32 -14.85 3.73
C TRP A 57 -10.51 -15.34 2.52
N LEU A 58 -9.69 -14.49 1.90
CA LEU A 58 -8.79 -14.87 0.80
C LEU A 58 -7.59 -15.69 1.30
N LYS A 59 -7.20 -15.53 2.58
CA LYS A 59 -6.10 -16.31 3.17
C LYS A 59 -6.47 -17.79 3.32
N THR A 60 -7.74 -18.09 3.55
CA THR A 60 -8.22 -19.47 3.75
C THR A 60 -8.14 -20.32 2.47
N SER A 61 -8.02 -19.69 1.30
CA SER A 61 -7.94 -20.39 0.01
C SER A 61 -6.51 -20.52 -0.52
N CYS A 62 -5.51 -19.91 0.12
CA CYS A 62 -4.13 -19.85 -0.38
C CYS A 62 -3.13 -19.95 0.78
N GLU A 63 -2.86 -21.18 1.21
CA GLU A 63 -1.89 -21.50 2.27
C GLU A 63 -0.45 -21.06 1.90
N ASP A 64 -0.16 -20.91 0.61
CA ASP A 64 1.16 -20.49 0.11
C ASP A 64 1.41 -18.98 0.24
N MET A 65 0.36 -18.17 0.45
CA MET A 65 0.46 -16.72 0.44
C MET A 65 1.35 -16.16 1.58
N PRO A 66 1.22 -16.62 2.84
CA PRO A 66 2.16 -16.27 3.92
C PRO A 66 3.61 -16.61 3.59
N VAL A 67 3.86 -17.78 2.97
CA VAL A 67 5.19 -18.26 2.60
C VAL A 67 5.80 -17.37 1.51
N ALA A 68 5.04 -17.10 0.44
CA ALA A 68 5.44 -16.22 -0.65
C ALA A 68 5.71 -14.78 -0.16
N THR A 69 4.86 -14.28 0.74
CA THR A 69 5.03 -12.94 1.32
C THR A 69 6.32 -12.82 2.10
N ASN A 70 6.61 -13.78 2.98
CA ASN A 70 7.82 -13.74 3.78
C ASN A 70 9.08 -13.98 2.93
N TYR A 71 9.00 -14.81 1.87
CA TYR A 71 10.07 -14.96 0.89
C TYR A 71 10.49 -13.62 0.27
N TRP A 72 9.54 -12.83 -0.25
CA TRP A 72 9.84 -11.55 -0.89
C TRP A 72 10.27 -10.46 0.10
N ARG A 73 9.71 -10.44 1.31
CA ARG A 73 10.14 -9.53 2.39
C ARG A 73 11.59 -9.80 2.78
N THR A 74 11.96 -11.05 3.02
CA THR A 74 13.34 -11.42 3.36
C THR A 74 14.31 -11.12 2.22
N LYS A 75 13.91 -11.32 0.95
CA LYS A 75 14.73 -10.96 -0.22
C LYS A 75 15.07 -9.46 -0.29
N ARG A 76 14.24 -8.58 0.30
CA ARG A 76 14.50 -7.13 0.41
C ARG A 76 15.14 -6.70 1.73
N GLY A 77 15.39 -7.64 2.64
CA GLY A 77 15.89 -7.34 3.99
C GLY A 77 14.83 -6.80 4.95
N GLU A 78 13.54 -7.04 4.69
CA GLU A 78 12.45 -6.76 5.62
C GLU A 78 12.17 -7.96 6.55
N GLU A 79 11.74 -7.68 7.78
CA GLU A 79 11.33 -8.70 8.74
C GLU A 79 10.09 -9.47 8.24
N PRO A 80 10.02 -10.79 8.43
CA PRO A 80 8.84 -11.60 8.15
C PRO A 80 7.60 -11.09 8.88
N LEU A 81 6.42 -11.21 8.27
CA LEU A 81 5.15 -10.98 8.95
C LEU A 81 4.77 -12.22 9.77
N VAL A 82 4.25 -11.98 10.97
CA VAL A 82 3.55 -12.98 11.80
C VAL A 82 2.07 -12.87 11.45
N PHE A 83 1.48 -13.94 10.92
CA PHE A 83 0.13 -13.95 10.35
C PHE A 83 -0.95 -14.39 11.33
#